data_AF-A0A1X2GGY6-F1
#
_entry.id   AF-A0A1X2GGY6-F1
#
_cell.length_a   1.000
_cell.length_b   1.000
_cell.length_c   1.000
_cell.angle_alpha   90.00
_cell.angle_beta   90.00
_cell.angle_gamma   90.00
#
_symmetry.space_group_name_H-M   'P 1'
#
loop_
_entity.id
_entity.type
_entity.pdbx_description
1 polymer ?
#
loop_
_entity_poly.entity_id
_entity_poly.type
_entity_poly.pdbx_seq_one_letter_code
_entity_poly.pdbx_strand_id
1 'polypeptide(L)'
;MVYVKPPSKSCRPPISDFVKLCLEMKKMILTLAGLIDNPFVLGILVTGRTIHTFVMHRLGQHSYRVCQIGQAEVVCSLKSMGLFPVLFQTILKVKDMAATLAEELEQAALGLAKTESAHDRPSMDDGTPNWKRLKMWLSLSPSLLPFYV
;
A
#
# COMPACT_ATOMS: atom_id res chain seq x y z
N MET A 1 -0.35 -51.58 32.91
CA MET A 1 -0.18 -50.12 32.83
C MET A 1 -0.87 -49.62 31.56
N VAL A 2 -1.94 -48.85 31.69
CA VAL A 2 -2.61 -48.23 30.53
C VAL A 2 -1.94 -46.88 30.28
N TYR A 3 -1.25 -46.77 29.14
CA TYR A 3 -0.60 -45.52 28.72
C TYR A 3 -1.68 -44.57 28.20
N VAL A 4 -2.13 -43.64 29.04
CA VAL A 4 -3.06 -42.59 28.63
C VAL A 4 -2.26 -41.55 27.83
N LYS A 5 -2.39 -41.58 26.50
CA LYS A 5 -1.84 -40.52 25.65
C LYS A 5 -2.62 -39.22 25.90
N PRO A 6 -1.94 -38.07 26.13
CA PRO A 6 -2.61 -36.78 26.21
C PRO A 6 -3.26 -36.45 24.86
N PRO A 7 -4.38 -35.69 24.84
CA PRO A 7 -5.08 -35.36 23.60
C PRO A 7 -4.15 -34.56 22.68
N SER A 8 -3.63 -35.22 21.64
CA SER A 8 -2.57 -34.72 20.76
C SER A 8 -3.07 -33.84 19.62
N LYS A 9 -4.12 -33.05 19.85
CA LYS A 9 -4.65 -32.09 18.87
C LYS A 9 -5.19 -30.88 19.62
N SER A 10 -4.33 -29.90 19.89
CA SER A 10 -4.82 -28.54 20.13
C SER A 10 -5.42 -28.06 18.80
N CYS A 11 -6.71 -28.28 18.59
CA CYS A 11 -7.43 -27.54 17.56
C CYS A 11 -7.32 -26.07 17.94
N ARG A 12 -6.45 -25.33 17.25
CA ARG A 12 -6.40 -23.88 17.42
C ARG A 12 -7.80 -23.36 17.11
N PRO A 13 -8.41 -22.56 18.00
CA PRO A 13 -9.73 -22.03 17.74
C PRO A 13 -9.70 -21.23 16.41
N PRO A 14 -10.79 -21.25 15.64
CA PRO A 14 -10.85 -20.50 14.38
C PRO A 14 -10.61 -19.01 14.65
N ILE A 15 -9.73 -18.41 13.84
CA ILE A 15 -9.40 -16.98 13.91
C ILE A 15 -10.62 -16.19 13.42
N SER A 16 -11.02 -15.15 14.15
CA SER A 16 -12.15 -14.28 13.77
C SER A 16 -11.84 -13.49 12.50
N ASP A 17 -12.86 -13.19 11.70
CA ASP A 17 -12.69 -12.41 10.46
C ASP A 17 -12.22 -10.98 10.74
N PHE A 18 -12.56 -10.42 11.90
CA PHE A 18 -11.99 -9.15 12.36
C PHE A 18 -10.47 -9.24 12.51
N VAL A 19 -9.94 -10.31 13.12
CA VAL A 19 -8.49 -10.51 13.24
C VAL A 19 -7.84 -10.70 11.88
N LYS A 20 -8.48 -11.45 10.96
CA LYS A 20 -7.98 -11.60 9.58
C LYS A 20 -7.90 -10.26 8.87
N LEU A 21 -8.93 -9.43 8.99
CA LEU A 21 -8.94 -8.08 8.43
C LEU A 21 -7.79 -7.24 9.01
N CYS A 22 -7.61 -7.22 10.33
CA CYS A 22 -6.51 -6.48 10.95
C CYS A 22 -5.14 -6.97 10.47
N LEU A 23 -4.95 -8.27 10.28
CA LEU A 23 -3.69 -8.81 9.76
C LEU A 23 -3.42 -8.35 8.32
N GLU A 24 -4.43 -8.34 7.45
CA GLU A 24 -4.28 -7.83 6.08
C GLU A 24 -4.02 -6.33 6.04
N MET A 25 -4.77 -5.54 6.81
CA MET A 25 -4.53 -4.10 6.94
C MET A 25 -3.10 -3.80 7.43
N LYS A 26 -2.59 -4.61 8.37
CA LYS A 26 -1.21 -4.50 8.86
C LYS A 26 -0.17 -4.83 7.78
N LYS A 27 -0.43 -5.79 6.89
CA LYS A 27 0.48 -6.06 5.77
C LYS A 27 0.52 -4.88 4.81
N MET A 28 -0.64 -4.31 4.48
CA MET A 28 -0.74 -3.17 3.56
C MET A 28 -0.04 -1.92 4.12
N ILE A 29 -0.23 -1.61 5.40
CA ILE A 29 0.37 -0.39 6.00
C ILE A 29 1.90 -0.50 6.06
N LEU A 30 2.44 -1.71 6.21
CA LEU A 30 3.88 -1.96 6.14
C LEU A 30 4.44 -1.72 4.74
N THR A 31 3.69 -2.06 3.69
CA THR A 31 4.05 -1.72 2.31
C THR A 31 4.05 -0.21 2.08
N LEU A 32 3.03 0.49 2.58
CA LEU A 32 2.89 1.94 2.41
C LEU A 32 3.90 2.75 3.24
N ALA A 33 4.36 2.21 4.37
CA ALA A 33 5.33 2.87 5.24
C ALA A 33 6.71 3.12 4.60
N GLY A 34 7.02 2.46 3.47
CA GLY A 34 8.21 2.76 2.67
C GLY A 34 8.00 3.83 1.62
N LEU A 35 6.76 4.30 1.43
CA LEU A 35 6.36 5.23 0.36
C LEU A 35 5.92 6.59 0.90
N ILE A 36 5.26 6.62 2.05
CA ILE A 36 4.70 7.84 2.67
C ILE A 36 4.95 7.84 4.19
N ASP A 37 5.08 9.03 4.77
CA ASP A 37 5.47 9.19 6.19
C ASP A 37 4.41 8.71 7.18
N ASN A 38 3.12 8.97 6.90
CA ASN A 38 2.01 8.67 7.82
C ASN A 38 0.93 7.83 7.14
N PRO A 39 1.25 6.58 6.73
CA PRO A 39 0.29 5.76 6.01
C PRO A 39 -0.88 5.38 6.91
N PHE A 40 -2.06 5.31 6.31
CA PHE A 40 -3.21 4.63 6.87
C PHE A 40 -3.78 3.65 5.87
N VAL A 41 -4.51 2.65 6.36
CA VAL A 41 -5.20 1.65 5.52
C VAL A 41 -6.65 1.56 5.96
N LEU A 42 -7.53 1.39 4.98
CA LEU A 42 -8.97 1.25 5.20
C LEU A 42 -9.38 -0.22 5.12
N GLY A 43 -10.38 -0.59 5.90
CA GLY A 43 -10.91 -1.95 5.95
C GLY A 43 -12.43 -1.94 6.00
N ILE A 44 -13.06 -2.89 5.33
CA ILE A 44 -14.51 -3.09 5.40
C ILE A 44 -14.74 -4.53 5.84
N LEU A 45 -15.50 -4.71 6.91
CA LEU A 45 -15.96 -6.01 7.39
C LEU A 45 -17.47 -6.09 7.25
N VAL A 46 -17.95 -7.14 6.59
CA VAL A 46 -19.38 -7.44 6.51
C VAL A 46 -19.67 -8.62 7.41
N THR A 47 -20.52 -8.43 8.41
CA THR A 47 -20.98 -9.49 9.32
C THR A 47 -22.50 -9.56 9.30
N GLY A 48 -23.05 -10.65 8.75
CA GLY A 48 -24.48 -10.79 8.59
C GLY A 48 -25.05 -9.70 7.68
N ARG A 49 -25.89 -8.81 8.23
CA ARG A 49 -26.48 -7.66 7.53
C ARG A 49 -25.87 -6.33 7.94
N THR A 50 -24.70 -6.34 8.56
CA THR A 50 -24.03 -5.12 9.04
C THR A 50 -22.69 -4.97 8.36
N ILE A 51 -22.43 -3.77 7.86
CA ILE A 51 -21.14 -3.32 7.36
C ILE A 51 -20.47 -2.51 8.48
N HIS A 52 -19.23 -2.86 8.79
CA HIS A 52 -18.35 -2.12 9.67
C HIS A 52 -17.16 -1.62 8.86
N THR A 53 -16.85 -0.34 8.96
CA THR A 53 -15.71 0.26 8.26
C THR A 53 -14.66 0.67 9.28
N PHE A 54 -13.39 0.48 8.93
CA PHE A 54 -12.24 0.66 9.80
C PHE A 54 -11.14 1.44 9.12
N VAL A 55 -10.34 2.13 9.92
CA VAL A 55 -9.05 2.70 9.54
C VAL A 55 -7.96 2.14 10.46
N MET A 56 -6.81 1.82 9.91
CA MET A 56 -5.62 1.46 10.65
C MET A 56 -4.55 2.54 10.45
N HIS A 57 -4.04 3.06 11.56
CA HIS A 57 -2.90 3.98 11.59
C HIS A 57 -1.67 3.29 12.17
N ARG A 58 -0.50 3.69 11.68
CA ARG A 58 0.79 3.34 12.29
C ARG A 58 1.13 4.40 13.34
N LEU A 59 1.34 3.98 14.59
CA LEU A 59 1.71 4.88 15.70
C LEU A 59 3.23 4.89 15.97
N GLY A 60 3.98 3.98 15.34
CA GLY A 60 5.42 3.83 15.52
C GLY A 60 5.91 2.59 14.77
N GLN A 61 7.13 2.13 15.03
CA GLN A 61 7.71 1.02 14.26
C GLN A 61 6.90 -0.28 14.36
N HIS A 62 6.31 -0.58 15.52
CA HIS A 62 5.61 -1.84 15.80
C HIS A 62 4.19 -1.68 16.34
N SER A 63 3.69 -0.45 16.45
CA SER A 63 2.39 -0.15 17.06
C SER A 63 1.38 0.28 16.00
N TYR A 64 0.23 -0.37 15.99
CA TYR A 64 -0.86 -0.13 15.05
C TYR A 64 -2.16 0.12 15.81
N ARG A 65 -2.94 1.08 15.37
CA ARG A 65 -4.25 1.39 15.94
C ARG A 65 -5.33 1.20 14.89
N VAL A 66 -6.29 0.34 15.18
CA VAL A 66 -7.50 0.17 14.37
C VAL A 66 -8.63 0.92 15.03
N CYS A 67 -9.30 1.78 14.27
CA CYS A 67 -10.47 2.53 14.70
C CYS A 67 -11.63 2.18 13.78
N GLN A 68 -12.81 1.92 14.34
CA GLN A 68 -14.04 1.84 13.56
C GLN A 68 -14.45 3.26 13.16
N ILE A 69 -14.68 3.49 11.87
CA ILE A 69 -15.03 4.81 11.32
C ILE A 69 -16.49 4.90 10.87
N GLY A 70 -17.19 3.77 10.77
CA GLY A 70 -18.59 3.73 10.41
C GLY A 70 -19.20 2.35 10.63
N GLN A 71 -20.53 2.35 10.66
CA GLN A 71 -21.36 1.15 10.73
C GLN A 71 -22.70 1.43 10.07
N ALA A 72 -23.17 0.49 9.26
CA ALA A 72 -24.50 0.56 8.67
C ALA A 72 -25.09 -0.82 8.47
N GLU A 73 -26.42 -0.91 8.48
CA GLU A 73 -27.12 -2.10 8.02
C GLU A 73 -27.23 -2.11 6.49
N VAL A 74 -27.13 -3.30 5.91
CA VAL A 74 -27.33 -3.54 4.49
C VAL A 74 -28.82 -3.49 4.18
N VAL A 75 -29.19 -2.78 3.12
CA VAL A 75 -30.57 -2.70 2.64
C VAL A 75 -30.92 -3.99 1.88
N CYS A 76 -31.60 -4.91 2.55
CA CYS A 76 -31.98 -6.21 1.96
C CYS A 76 -33.43 -6.24 1.43
N SER A 77 -34.23 -5.20 1.67
CA SER A 77 -35.63 -5.12 1.23
C SER A 77 -36.10 -3.66 1.12
N LEU A 78 -37.24 -3.43 0.46
CA LEU A 78 -37.89 -2.10 0.40
C LEU A 78 -38.25 -1.55 1.78
N LYS A 79 -38.58 -2.42 2.75
CA LYS A 79 -38.88 -2.01 4.13
C LYS A 79 -37.66 -1.39 4.84
N SER A 80 -36.45 -1.81 4.45
CA SER A 80 -35.18 -1.28 4.96
C SER A 80 -34.63 -0.12 4.14
N MET A 81 -35.37 0.39 3.14
CA MET A 81 -34.87 1.45 2.25
C MET A 81 -34.53 2.74 3.00
N GLY A 82 -35.19 3.02 4.12
CA GLY A 82 -34.87 4.15 5.00
C GLY A 82 -33.45 4.10 5.58
N LEU A 83 -32.78 2.95 5.58
CA LEU A 83 -31.39 2.79 6.03
C LEU A 83 -30.37 3.13 4.94
N PHE A 84 -30.80 3.27 3.68
CA PHE A 84 -29.92 3.54 2.55
C PHE A 84 -29.05 4.78 2.73
N PRO A 85 -29.55 5.94 3.22
CA PRO A 85 -28.70 7.11 3.40
C PRO A 85 -27.52 6.86 4.34
N VAL A 86 -27.72 6.11 5.43
CA VAL A 86 -26.67 5.78 6.41
C VAL A 86 -25.66 4.81 5.81
N LEU A 87 -26.13 3.81 5.06
CA LEU A 87 -25.29 2.88 4.31
C LEU A 87 -24.43 3.63 3.28
N PHE A 88 -25.05 4.49 2.50
CA PHE A 88 -24.39 5.28 1.47
C PHE A 88 -23.34 6.21 2.08
N GLN A 89 -23.67 6.93 3.16
CA GLN A 89 -22.73 7.80 3.88
C GLN A 89 -21.54 7.01 4.44
N THR A 90 -21.78 5.81 4.97
CA THR A 90 -20.72 4.92 5.51
C THR A 90 -19.74 4.52 4.42
N ILE A 91 -20.22 4.19 3.21
CA ILE A 91 -19.38 3.84 2.06
C ILE A 91 -18.68 5.09 1.50
N LEU A 92 -19.40 6.21 1.39
CA LEU A 92 -18.87 7.46 0.85
C LEU A 92 -17.69 7.97 1.68
N LYS A 93 -17.78 7.87 3.01
CA LYS A 93 -16.67 8.20 3.91
C LYS A 93 -15.41 7.38 3.63
N VAL A 94 -15.56 6.08 3.34
CA VAL A 94 -14.42 5.23 2.95
C VAL A 94 -13.85 5.67 1.62
N LYS A 95 -14.71 5.97 0.63
CA LYS A 95 -14.31 6.46 -0.69
C LYS A 95 -13.51 7.77 -0.59
N ASP A 96 -13.98 8.72 0.22
CA ASP A 96 -13.33 10.02 0.39
C ASP A 96 -11.94 9.86 1.03
N MET A 97 -11.84 9.06 2.10
CA MET A 97 -10.54 8.77 2.71
C MET A 97 -9.58 8.01 1.78
N ALA A 98 -10.09 7.09 0.97
CA ALA A 98 -9.27 6.36 0.00
C ALA A 98 -8.74 7.27 -1.10
N ALA A 99 -9.54 8.25 -1.55
CA ALA A 99 -9.12 9.25 -2.52
C ALA A 99 -7.98 10.12 -1.97
N THR A 100 -8.08 10.59 -0.73
CA THR A 100 -6.99 11.34 -0.08
C THR A 100 -5.69 10.55 -0.01
N LEU A 101 -5.76 9.26 0.36
CA LEU A 101 -4.57 8.40 0.38
C LEU A 101 -3.96 8.22 -1.02
N ALA A 102 -4.78 8.08 -2.04
CA ALA A 102 -4.32 7.93 -3.42
C ALA A 102 -3.60 9.20 -3.92
N GLU A 103 -4.13 10.37 -3.59
CA GLU A 103 -3.49 11.66 -3.91
C GLU A 103 -2.12 11.79 -3.20
N GLU A 104 -2.03 11.43 -1.92
CA GLU A 104 -0.75 11.44 -1.19
C GLU A 104 0.29 10.50 -1.82
N LEU A 105 -0.14 9.31 -2.27
CA LEU A 105 0.73 8.36 -2.95
C LEU A 105 1.20 8.86 -4.32
N GLU A 106 0.32 9.51 -5.08
CA GLU A 106 0.69 10.10 -6.37
C GLU A 106 1.73 11.22 -6.18
N GLN A 107 1.55 12.08 -5.18
CA GLN A 107 2.52 13.13 -4.87
C GLN A 107 3.87 12.56 -4.42
N ALA A 108 3.86 11.51 -3.59
CA ALA A 108 5.09 10.83 -3.17
C ALA A 108 5.84 10.22 -4.38
N ALA A 109 5.12 9.57 -5.30
CA ALA A 109 5.70 9.01 -6.51
C ALA A 109 6.31 10.09 -7.42
N LEU A 110 5.63 11.22 -7.60
CA LEU A 110 6.16 12.36 -8.36
C LEU A 110 7.39 12.99 -7.69
N GLY A 111 7.44 13.02 -6.37
CA GLY A 111 8.61 13.46 -5.60
C GLY A 111 9.84 12.61 -5.89
N LEU A 112 9.68 11.28 -5.84
CA LEU A 112 10.75 10.32 -6.11
C LEU A 112 11.28 10.43 -7.55
N ALA A 113 10.37 10.52 -8.54
CA ALA A 113 10.76 10.66 -9.95
C ALA A 113 11.56 11.94 -10.24
N LYS A 114 11.23 13.04 -9.55
CA LYS A 114 11.97 14.31 -9.66
C LYS A 114 13.37 14.21 -9.04
N THR A 115 13.53 13.51 -7.93
CA THR A 115 14.86 13.32 -7.29
C THR A 115 15.75 12.38 -8.09
N GLU A 116 15.21 11.33 -8.69
CA GLU A 116 15.95 10.44 -9.60
C GLU A 116 16.43 11.20 -10.84
N SER A 117 15.55 12.00 -11.46
CA SER A 117 15.90 12.84 -12.63
C SER A 117 16.93 13.93 -12.32
N ALA A 118 17.07 14.34 -11.05
CA ALA A 118 18.07 15.31 -10.62
C ALA A 118 19.44 14.67 -10.36
N HIS A 119 19.48 13.39 -9.99
CA HIS A 119 20.72 12.65 -9.73
C HIS A 119 21.46 12.26 -11.03
N ASP A 120 20.73 12.15 -12.14
CA ASP A 120 21.27 11.89 -13.49
C ASP A 120 21.81 13.14 -14.21
N ARG A 121 21.89 14.31 -13.55
CA ARG A 121 22.60 15.46 -14.11
C ARG A 121 24.10 15.34 -13.82
N PRO A 122 24.96 15.06 -14.82
CA PRO A 122 26.39 15.16 -14.59
C PRO A 122 26.70 16.60 -14.16
N SER A 123 27.42 16.74 -13.05
CA SER A 123 28.00 18.01 -12.62
C SER A 123 28.89 18.55 -13.75
N MET A 124 28.36 19.47 -14.54
CA MET A 124 29.17 20.31 -15.42
C MET A 124 29.82 21.39 -14.57
N ASP A 125 30.93 21.02 -13.93
CA ASP A 125 32.04 21.93 -13.67
C ASP A 125 33.22 21.39 -14.48
N ASP A 126 33.32 21.85 -15.72
CA ASP A 126 34.54 22.42 -16.31
C ASP A 126 34.27 22.71 -17.79
N GLY A 127 34.59 23.91 -18.22
CA GLY A 127 34.19 24.52 -19.49
C GLY A 127 34.87 23.92 -20.73
N THR A 128 34.53 22.68 -21.11
CA THR A 128 34.96 22.10 -22.39
C THR A 128 33.79 21.63 -23.26
N PRO A 129 33.56 22.23 -24.44
CA PRO A 129 32.47 21.82 -25.33
C PRO A 129 32.70 20.41 -25.94
N ASN A 130 31.61 19.65 -25.96
CA ASN A 130 31.48 18.20 -26.19
C ASN A 130 32.12 17.67 -27.50
N TRP A 131 32.24 18.50 -28.55
CA TRP A 131 32.72 18.04 -29.87
C TRP A 131 34.20 17.63 -29.91
N LYS A 132 35.02 18.05 -28.93
CA LYS A 132 36.44 17.62 -28.83
C LYS A 132 36.60 16.18 -28.30
N ARG A 133 35.64 15.64 -27.53
CA ARG A 133 35.70 14.26 -27.01
C ARG A 133 35.37 13.21 -28.07
N LEU A 134 34.45 13.51 -28.98
CA LEU A 134 34.07 12.62 -30.09
C LEU A 134 35.21 12.37 -31.09
N LYS A 135 36.08 13.37 -31.32
CA LYS A 135 37.24 13.20 -32.22
C LYS A 135 38.36 12.33 -31.64
N MET A 136 38.47 12.23 -30.31
CA MET A 136 39.52 11.42 -29.65
C MET A 136 39.21 9.92 -29.65
N TRP A 137 37.92 9.54 -29.57
CA TRP A 137 37.52 8.12 -29.59
C TRP A 137 37.64 7.49 -30.98
N LEU A 138 37.38 8.25 -32.05
CA LEU A 138 37.45 7.76 -33.42
C LEU A 138 38.88 7.59 -33.95
N SER A 139 39.90 8.13 -33.28
CA SER A 139 41.31 8.01 -33.70
C SER A 139 42.08 6.87 -33.03
N LEU A 140 41.47 6.10 -32.12
CA LEU A 140 42.21 5.21 -31.20
C LEU A 140 41.78 3.73 -31.16
N SER A 141 40.93 3.22 -32.05
CA SER A 141 40.62 1.77 -32.06
C SER A 141 40.23 1.21 -33.42
N PRO A 142 41.19 0.76 -34.26
CA PRO A 142 40.92 -0.04 -35.44
C PRO A 142 40.98 -1.54 -35.10
N SER A 143 40.09 -2.03 -34.24
CA SER A 143 39.83 -3.47 -34.10
C SER A 143 38.68 -3.71 -33.14
N LEU A 144 37.51 -4.05 -33.67
CA LEU A 144 36.51 -4.98 -33.12
C LEU A 144 35.19 -4.73 -33.86
N LEU A 145 35.08 -5.28 -35.07
CA LEU A 145 33.79 -5.50 -35.72
C LEU A 145 33.16 -6.76 -35.10
N PRO A 146 31.89 -6.73 -34.68
CA PRO A 146 31.24 -7.89 -34.07
C PRO A 146 30.73 -8.87 -35.14
N PHE A 147 30.89 -10.15 -34.83
CA PHE A 147 30.15 -11.25 -35.47
C PHE A 147 28.65 -11.08 -35.20
N TYR A 148 27.84 -11.18 -36.26
CA TYR A 148 26.39 -11.30 -36.22
C TYR A 148 25.98 -12.77 -36.10
N VAL A 149 25.03 -13.07 -35.19
CA VAL A 149 23.98 -14.09 -35.36
C VAL A 149 22.66 -13.39 -35.10
#